data_AF-A0A835EGI6-F1
#
_entry.id   AF-A0A835EGI6-F1
#
_cell.length_a   1.000
_cell.length_b   1.000
_cell.length_c   1.000
_cell.angle_alpha   90.00
_cell.angle_beta   90.00
_cell.angle_gamma   90.00
#
_symmetry.space_group_name_H-M   'P 1'
#
loop_
_entity.id
_entity.type
_entity.pdbx_description
1 polymer ?
#
loop_
_entity_poly.entity_id
_entity_poly.type
_entity_poly.pdbx_seq_one_letter_code
_entity_poly.pdbx_strand_id
1 'polypeptide(L)'
;MAAAGARPMAWVVDVEKTLSEADASVEVSRWQRHCIYRVPACIKDLRPKAYKPQVVSLGPFHHGDPELVSMEEHKRRGLRHLLHRANKPLEAFAAAVEEVADELASAYLDLGAEWREGDGRERFIVLDKIDNDDGTRSKARNRLRGTRGKARRPELIL
;
A
#
# COMPACT_ATOMS: atom_id res chain seq x y z
N MET A 1 -3.55 60.23 26.03
CA MET A 1 -2.62 59.62 25.04
C MET A 1 -3.21 58.28 24.64
N ALA A 2 -3.79 58.19 23.45
CA ALA A 2 -4.43 56.96 22.97
C ALA A 2 -3.37 56.09 22.26
N ALA A 3 -3.18 54.86 22.74
CA ALA A 3 -2.33 53.88 22.09
C ALA A 3 -2.91 53.55 20.72
N ALA A 4 -2.15 53.82 19.66
CA ALA A 4 -2.49 53.40 18.31
C ALA A 4 -2.44 51.88 18.26
N GLY A 5 -3.61 51.24 18.27
CA GLY A 5 -3.74 49.80 18.08
C GLY A 5 -3.20 49.42 16.72
N ALA A 6 -2.06 48.72 16.69
CA ALA A 6 -1.49 48.19 15.47
C ALA A 6 -2.49 47.20 14.86
N ARG A 7 -2.92 47.47 13.62
CA ARG A 7 -3.86 46.61 12.90
C ARG A 7 -3.15 45.27 12.62
N PRO A 8 -3.69 44.12 13.05
CA PRO A 8 -3.04 42.84 12.80
C PRO A 8 -2.93 42.60 11.30
N MET A 9 -1.79 42.04 10.88
CA MET A 9 -1.51 41.74 9.48
C MET A 9 -2.53 40.72 8.98
N ALA A 10 -3.04 40.89 7.75
CA ALA A 10 -4.11 40.03 7.22
C ALA A 10 -3.76 38.53 7.28
N TRP A 11 -2.50 38.17 7.06
CA TRP A 11 -2.02 36.79 7.17
C TRP A 11 -2.06 36.25 8.61
N VAL A 12 -1.87 37.11 9.63
CA VAL A 12 -1.95 36.72 11.04
C VAL A 12 -3.39 36.37 11.41
N VAL A 13 -4.34 37.21 10.99
CA VAL A 13 -5.77 36.97 11.22
C VAL A 13 -6.23 35.68 10.53
N ASP A 14 -5.73 35.42 9.32
CA ASP A 14 -6.05 34.20 8.56
C ASP A 14 -5.48 32.94 9.24
N VAL A 15 -4.24 33.00 9.72
CA VAL A 15 -3.61 31.91 10.47
C VAL A 15 -4.29 31.68 11.81
N GLU A 16 -4.59 32.72 12.59
CA GLU A 16 -5.29 32.60 13.87
C GLU A 16 -6.69 32.02 13.70
N LYS A 17 -7.40 32.45 12.65
CA LYS A 17 -8.69 31.86 12.27
C LYS A 17 -8.55 30.38 11.95
N THR A 18 -7.57 30.01 11.12
CA THR A 18 -7.31 28.61 10.76
C THR A 18 -6.97 27.76 11.99
N LEU A 19 -6.15 28.28 12.91
CA LEU A 19 -5.80 27.60 14.16
C LEU A 19 -6.99 27.45 15.12
N SER A 20 -7.89 28.44 15.15
CA SER A 20 -9.09 28.40 15.98
C SER A 20 -10.17 27.48 15.42
N GLU A 21 -10.21 27.30 14.08
CA GLU A 21 -11.16 26.43 13.39
C GLU A 21 -10.65 24.97 13.30
N ALA A 22 -9.34 24.77 13.47
CA ALA A 22 -8.74 23.44 13.49
C ALA A 22 -9.13 22.69 14.76
N ASP A 23 -9.89 21.60 14.60
CA ASP A 23 -10.15 20.67 15.69
C ASP A 23 -8.90 19.81 15.94
N ALA A 24 -8.12 20.20 16.95
CA ALA A 24 -6.93 19.50 17.37
C ALA A 24 -7.20 18.02 17.72
N SER A 25 -8.41 17.66 18.14
CA SER A 25 -8.78 16.27 18.43
C SER A 25 -8.94 15.44 17.15
N VAL A 26 -9.46 16.04 16.08
CA VAL A 26 -9.58 15.42 14.76
C VAL A 26 -8.21 15.25 14.12
N GLU A 27 -7.34 16.26 14.23
CA GLU A 27 -5.95 16.18 13.80
C GLU A 27 -5.22 15.04 14.51
N VAL A 28 -5.22 15.01 15.86
CA VAL A 28 -4.56 13.95 16.63
C VAL A 28 -5.11 12.57 16.30
N SER A 29 -6.43 12.44 16.14
CA SER A 29 -7.07 11.18 15.74
C SER A 29 -6.64 10.74 14.34
N ARG A 30 -6.46 11.68 13.43
CA ARG A 30 -5.97 11.41 12.07
C ARG A 30 -4.51 10.93 12.10
N TRP A 31 -3.64 11.58 12.86
CA TRP A 31 -2.24 11.16 13.04
C TRP A 31 -2.10 9.80 13.72
N GLN A 32 -2.99 9.45 14.65
CA GLN A 32 -2.99 8.14 15.30
C GLN A 32 -3.45 7.00 14.39
N ARG A 33 -4.30 7.30 13.40
CA ARG A 33 -4.81 6.29 12.47
C ARG A 33 -3.83 5.94 11.38
N HIS A 34 -3.08 6.91 10.86
CA HIS A 34 -2.15 6.68 9.76
C HIS A 34 -0.78 6.21 10.28
N CYS A 35 -0.28 5.10 9.75
CA CYS A 35 1.07 4.59 10.03
C CYS A 35 1.82 4.09 8.78
N ILE A 36 1.18 4.16 7.60
CA ILE A 36 1.76 3.79 6.31
C ILE A 36 1.78 5.02 5.39
N TYR A 37 2.97 5.41 4.93
CA TYR A 37 3.21 6.65 4.22
C TYR A 37 3.92 6.42 2.88
N ARG A 38 3.65 7.28 1.90
CA ARG A 38 4.47 7.37 0.70
C ARG A 38 5.69 8.22 0.97
N VAL A 39 6.86 7.74 0.52
CA VAL A 39 8.08 8.55 0.55
C VAL A 39 7.93 9.70 -0.46
N PRO A 40 8.11 10.96 -0.03
CA PRO A 40 8.07 12.11 -0.94
C PRO A 40 9.02 11.96 -2.12
N ALA A 41 8.59 12.38 -3.31
CA ALA A 41 9.36 12.24 -4.55
C ALA A 41 10.76 12.88 -4.44
N CYS A 42 10.85 14.06 -3.82
CA CYS A 42 12.12 14.77 -3.62
C CYS A 42 13.19 13.96 -2.86
N ILE A 43 12.79 13.05 -1.98
CA ILE A 43 13.70 12.17 -1.24
C ILE A 43 13.91 10.86 -1.99
N LYS A 44 12.83 10.30 -2.53
CA LYS A 44 12.85 9.06 -3.30
C LYS A 44 13.78 9.16 -4.50
N ASP A 45 13.77 10.29 -5.21
CA ASP A 45 14.54 10.49 -6.43
C ASP A 45 16.04 10.66 -6.17
N LEU A 46 16.43 11.07 -4.95
CA LEU A 46 17.84 11.12 -4.55
C LEU A 46 18.45 9.72 -4.44
N ARG A 47 17.67 8.74 -3.96
CA ARG A 47 18.10 7.33 -3.83
C ARG A 47 16.95 6.36 -4.10
N PRO A 48 16.56 6.15 -5.37
CA PRO A 48 15.37 5.35 -5.71
C PRO A 48 15.43 3.92 -5.18
N LYS A 49 16.62 3.30 -5.22
CA LYS A 49 16.84 1.92 -4.75
C LYS A 49 16.68 1.72 -3.24
N ALA A 50 16.77 2.80 -2.44
CA ALA A 50 16.62 2.73 -0.99
C ALA A 50 15.15 2.74 -0.54
N TYR A 51 14.26 3.22 -1.40
CA TYR A 51 12.83 3.40 -1.10
C TYR A 51 11.92 2.55 -2.00
N LYS A 52 12.50 1.87 -2.98
CA LYS A 52 11.84 0.82 -3.74
C LYS A 52 11.99 -0.50 -2.98
N PRO A 53 10.89 -1.20 -2.62
CA PRO A 53 11.01 -2.54 -2.09
C PRO A 53 11.73 -3.44 -3.09
N GLN A 54 12.61 -4.31 -2.60
CA GLN A 54 13.34 -5.26 -3.46
C GLN A 54 12.80 -6.68 -3.33
N VAL A 55 12.04 -6.93 -2.26
CA VAL A 55 11.57 -8.25 -1.90
C VAL A 55 10.04 -8.20 -1.90
N VAL A 56 9.40 -7.55 -0.93
CA VAL A 56 7.94 -7.59 -0.79
C VAL A 56 7.24 -6.32 -1.27
N SER A 57 6.12 -6.49 -1.98
CA SER A 57 5.12 -5.42 -2.14
C SER A 57 4.38 -5.24 -0.80
N LEU A 58 4.16 -3.98 -0.39
CA LEU A 58 3.33 -3.64 0.76
C LEU A 58 2.08 -2.93 0.27
N GLY A 59 0.98 -3.71 0.22
CA GLY A 59 -0.34 -3.22 -0.15
C GLY A 59 -0.37 -2.42 -1.47
N PRO A 60 -1.30 -1.46 -1.58
CA PRO A 60 -1.56 -0.70 -2.81
C PRO A 60 -0.39 0.14 -3.34
N PHE A 61 0.56 0.52 -2.48
CA PHE A 61 1.63 1.44 -2.87
C PHE A 61 2.69 0.81 -3.78
N HIS A 62 2.74 -0.52 -3.82
CA HIS A 62 3.71 -1.27 -4.61
C HIS A 62 3.06 -2.34 -5.50
N HIS A 63 1.75 -2.25 -5.70
CA HIS A 63 1.02 -3.17 -6.57
C HIS A 63 1.48 -3.05 -8.03
N GLY A 64 1.64 -4.19 -8.71
CA GLY A 64 1.95 -4.26 -10.13
C GLY A 64 3.41 -4.00 -10.50
N ASP A 65 4.32 -3.96 -9.53
CA ASP A 65 5.76 -3.83 -9.80
C ASP A 65 6.33 -5.16 -10.33
N PRO A 66 6.83 -5.21 -11.59
CA PRO A 66 7.35 -6.44 -12.17
C PRO A 66 8.54 -7.03 -11.41
N GLU A 67 9.29 -6.20 -10.68
CA GLU A 67 10.45 -6.65 -9.91
C GLU A 67 10.07 -7.36 -8.60
N LEU A 68 8.80 -7.25 -8.17
CA LEU A 68 8.30 -7.84 -6.92
C LEU A 68 7.54 -9.16 -7.10
N VAL A 69 7.38 -9.61 -8.36
CA VAL A 69 6.61 -10.81 -8.73
C VAL A 69 7.13 -12.10 -8.05
N SER A 70 8.40 -12.15 -7.69
CA SER A 70 9.00 -13.32 -7.03
C SER A 70 8.48 -13.56 -5.60
N MET A 71 8.08 -12.50 -4.89
CA MET A 71 7.55 -12.62 -3.54
C MET A 71 6.08 -13.00 -3.50
N GLU A 72 5.41 -12.88 -4.63
CA GLU A 72 4.03 -13.28 -4.79
C GLU A 72 3.88 -14.76 -4.41
N GLU A 73 4.73 -15.64 -4.94
CA GLU A 73 4.77 -17.06 -4.59
C GLU A 73 4.97 -17.29 -3.07
N HIS A 74 5.78 -16.46 -2.42
CA HIS A 74 6.06 -16.58 -1.00
C HIS A 74 4.83 -16.22 -0.15
N LYS A 75 4.07 -15.18 -0.50
CA LYS A 75 2.82 -14.84 0.20
C LYS A 75 1.76 -15.92 0.01
N ARG A 76 1.66 -16.54 -1.18
CA ARG A 76 0.77 -17.69 -1.43
C ARG A 76 1.08 -18.87 -0.52
N ARG A 77 2.38 -19.22 -0.41
CA ARG A 77 2.83 -20.29 0.48
C ARG A 77 2.51 -19.96 1.93
N GLY A 78 2.73 -18.72 2.37
CA GLY A 78 2.36 -18.21 3.69
C GLY A 78 0.87 -18.38 3.99
N LEU A 79 0.00 -17.91 3.08
CA LEU A 79 -1.46 -18.05 3.22
C LEU A 79 -1.88 -19.51 3.32
N ARG A 80 -1.35 -20.39 2.45
CA ARG A 80 -1.64 -21.82 2.51
C ARG A 80 -1.24 -22.44 3.85
N HIS A 81 -0.07 -22.08 4.37
CA HIS A 81 0.39 -22.56 5.69
C HIS A 81 -0.49 -22.02 6.83
N LEU A 82 -0.92 -20.76 6.75
CA LEU A 82 -1.82 -20.15 7.72
C LEU A 82 -3.18 -20.86 7.74
N LEU A 83 -3.80 -21.06 6.57
CA LEU A 83 -5.09 -21.75 6.44
C LEU A 83 -5.03 -23.18 6.96
N HIS A 84 -3.97 -23.92 6.60
CA HIS A 84 -3.76 -25.28 7.08
C HIS A 84 -3.57 -25.32 8.60
N ARG A 85 -2.78 -24.39 9.17
CA ARG A 85 -2.55 -24.32 10.62
C ARG A 85 -3.80 -23.92 11.39
N ALA A 86 -4.58 -22.98 10.85
CA ALA A 86 -5.81 -22.48 11.46
C ALA A 86 -6.98 -23.48 11.31
N ASN A 87 -6.87 -24.44 10.39
CA ASN A 87 -7.95 -25.35 10.00
C ASN A 87 -9.23 -24.58 9.62
N LYS A 88 -9.07 -23.51 8.83
CA LYS A 88 -10.15 -22.63 8.39
C LYS A 88 -10.20 -22.57 6.87
N PRO A 89 -11.40 -22.46 6.28
CA PRO A 89 -11.54 -22.27 4.84
C PRO A 89 -11.12 -20.84 4.46
N LEU A 90 -10.81 -20.64 3.17
CA LEU A 90 -10.37 -19.35 2.64
C LEU A 90 -11.44 -18.27 2.86
N GLU A 91 -12.71 -18.63 2.78
CA GLU A 91 -13.87 -17.77 2.98
C GLU A 91 -13.91 -17.19 4.40
N ALA A 92 -13.51 -17.96 5.40
CA ALA A 92 -13.45 -17.48 6.79
C ALA A 92 -12.31 -16.48 6.99
N PHE A 93 -11.14 -16.75 6.39
CA PHE A 93 -10.06 -15.76 6.34
C PHE A 93 -10.54 -14.52 5.59
N ALA A 94 -11.33 -14.71 4.53
CA ALA A 94 -11.81 -13.63 3.71
C ALA A 94 -12.74 -12.66 4.46
N ALA A 95 -13.67 -13.19 5.23
CA ALA A 95 -14.54 -12.42 6.11
C ALA A 95 -13.74 -11.70 7.21
N ALA A 96 -12.75 -12.37 7.82
CA ALA A 96 -11.92 -11.75 8.87
C ALA A 96 -11.12 -10.54 8.36
N VAL A 97 -10.60 -10.58 7.14
CA VAL A 97 -9.92 -9.42 6.53
C VAL A 97 -10.91 -8.31 6.20
N GLU A 98 -12.13 -8.65 5.75
CA GLU A 98 -13.19 -7.66 5.49
C GLU A 98 -13.57 -6.89 6.77
N GLU A 99 -13.66 -7.58 7.92
CA GLU A 99 -13.98 -6.97 9.21
C GLU A 99 -12.99 -5.87 9.62
N VAL A 100 -11.72 -5.97 9.20
CA VAL A 100 -10.66 -5.00 9.53
C VAL A 100 -10.26 -4.10 8.35
N ALA A 101 -10.93 -4.22 7.20
CA ALA A 101 -10.51 -3.55 5.97
C ALA A 101 -10.49 -2.02 6.08
N ASP A 102 -11.46 -1.42 6.76
CA ASP A 102 -11.53 0.03 6.92
C ASP A 102 -10.46 0.55 7.87
N GLU A 103 -10.15 -0.20 8.94
CA GLU A 103 -9.04 0.12 9.84
C GLU A 103 -7.71 0.06 9.09
N LEU A 104 -7.48 -1.01 8.34
CA LEU A 104 -6.29 -1.17 7.49
C LEU A 104 -6.19 -0.05 6.44
N ALA A 105 -7.29 0.33 5.79
CA ALA A 105 -7.32 1.42 4.82
C ALA A 105 -7.11 2.79 5.49
N SER A 106 -7.48 2.94 6.75
CA SER A 106 -7.19 4.15 7.55
C SER A 106 -5.72 4.23 7.98
N ALA A 107 -4.98 3.13 7.96
CA ALA A 107 -3.53 3.12 8.21
C ALA A 107 -2.73 3.88 7.14
N TYR A 108 -3.28 4.07 5.94
CA TYR A 108 -2.61 4.77 4.84
C TYR A 108 -2.99 6.26 4.80
N LEU A 109 -2.00 7.16 4.81
CA LEU A 109 -2.23 8.62 4.83
C LEU A 109 -2.94 9.14 3.57
N ASP A 110 -2.62 8.57 2.40
CA ASP A 110 -3.11 9.06 1.09
C ASP A 110 -3.57 7.89 0.19
N LEU A 111 -4.31 6.94 0.76
CA LEU A 111 -4.87 5.85 -0.02
C LEU A 111 -6.03 6.35 -0.90
N GLY A 112 -5.85 6.20 -2.21
CA GLY A 112 -6.81 6.66 -3.21
C GLY A 112 -8.18 5.99 -3.12
N ALA A 113 -9.21 6.70 -3.58
CA ALA A 113 -10.60 6.24 -3.54
C ALA A 113 -10.81 4.92 -4.33
N GLU A 114 -9.95 4.67 -5.32
CA GLU A 114 -9.95 3.44 -6.12
C GLU A 114 -9.64 2.16 -5.31
N TRP A 115 -9.26 2.28 -4.04
CA TRP A 115 -9.02 1.18 -3.10
C TRP A 115 -10.08 1.07 -2.00
N ARG A 116 -11.00 2.04 -1.92
CA ARG A 116 -11.99 2.14 -0.83
C ARG A 116 -13.37 1.66 -1.24
N GLU A 117 -13.63 1.54 -2.54
CA GLU A 117 -14.99 1.28 -3.07
C GLU A 117 -14.99 0.21 -4.17
N GLY A 118 -16.14 -0.47 -4.30
CA GLY A 118 -16.42 -1.47 -5.34
C GLY A 118 -15.33 -2.53 -5.50
N ASP A 119 -15.03 -2.88 -6.75
CA ASP A 119 -13.94 -3.78 -7.12
C ASP A 119 -12.58 -3.35 -6.55
N GLY A 120 -12.42 -2.07 -6.22
CA GLY A 120 -11.23 -1.51 -5.58
C GLY A 120 -11.01 -1.95 -4.15
N ARG A 121 -12.08 -2.03 -3.37
CA ARG A 121 -12.06 -2.53 -1.99
C ARG A 121 -11.82 -4.02 -1.96
N GLU A 122 -12.48 -4.75 -2.86
CA GLU A 122 -12.20 -6.16 -3.07
C GLU A 122 -10.74 -6.35 -3.47
N ARG A 123 -10.20 -5.56 -4.40
CA ARG A 123 -8.77 -5.55 -4.75
C ARG A 123 -7.86 -5.14 -3.59
N PHE A 124 -8.25 -4.24 -2.70
CA PHE A 124 -7.45 -3.86 -1.53
C PHE A 124 -7.30 -5.03 -0.54
N ILE A 125 -8.43 -5.68 -0.26
CA ILE A 125 -8.55 -6.87 0.58
C ILE A 125 -7.86 -8.06 -0.10
N VAL A 126 -7.98 -8.14 -1.42
CA VAL A 126 -7.32 -9.10 -2.28
C VAL A 126 -5.82 -8.80 -2.34
N LEU A 127 -5.32 -7.57 -2.34
CA LEU A 127 -3.86 -7.34 -2.33
C LEU A 127 -3.20 -7.71 -1.01
N ASP A 128 -3.99 -7.81 0.06
CA ASP A 128 -3.57 -8.49 1.28
C ASP A 128 -3.76 -10.02 1.21
N LYS A 129 -4.79 -10.52 0.50
CA LYS A 129 -5.04 -11.98 0.30
C LYS A 129 -4.21 -12.63 -0.82
N ILE A 130 -3.72 -11.84 -1.75
CA ILE A 130 -3.47 -12.17 -3.15
C ILE A 130 -2.48 -11.13 -3.68
N ASP A 131 -1.26 -11.32 -3.23
CA ASP A 131 -0.11 -11.61 -4.09
C ASP A 131 -0.32 -12.89 -4.97
N ASN A 132 -1.56 -13.11 -5.41
CA ASN A 132 -2.09 -14.26 -6.13
C ASN A 132 -2.70 -13.74 -7.44
N ASP A 133 -2.91 -14.61 -8.42
CA ASP A 133 -3.66 -14.32 -9.65
C ASP A 133 -3.45 -12.99 -10.39
N ASP A 134 -2.46 -13.01 -11.29
CA ASP A 134 -2.83 -12.88 -12.70
C ASP A 134 -2.01 -13.85 -13.58
N GLY A 135 -2.62 -15.01 -13.86
CA GLY A 135 -2.31 -15.83 -15.02
C GLY A 135 -3.12 -15.38 -16.23
N THR A 136 -2.96 -14.15 -16.71
CA THR A 136 -3.54 -13.72 -17.97
C THR A 136 -2.69 -14.29 -19.09
N ARG A 137 -3.08 -15.52 -19.45
CA ARG A 137 -3.41 -15.88 -20.82
C ARG A 137 -2.46 -15.27 -21.84
N SER A 138 -1.35 -15.99 -22.03
CA SER A 138 -0.52 -15.99 -23.24
C SER A 138 -1.23 -15.32 -24.41
N LYS A 139 -0.71 -14.15 -24.80
CA LYS A 139 -0.89 -13.59 -26.13
C LYS A 139 -0.80 -14.73 -27.12
N ALA A 140 -1.89 -14.91 -27.85
CA ALA A 140 -1.97 -15.77 -28.99
C ALA A 140 -0.72 -15.59 -29.86
N ARG A 141 -0.08 -16.73 -30.14
CA ARG A 141 0.72 -17.04 -31.35
C ARG A 141 1.62 -15.90 -31.83
N ASN A 142 2.92 -16.03 -31.54
CA ASN A 142 3.88 -15.86 -32.64
C ASN A 142 5.13 -16.74 -32.47
N ARG A 143 5.32 -17.59 -33.48
CA ARG A 143 6.60 -18.05 -34.06
C ARG A 143 7.60 -18.83 -33.18
N LEU A 144 7.56 -20.15 -33.43
CA LEU A 144 8.64 -20.95 -34.05
C LEU A 144 10.05 -20.95 -33.43
N ARG A 145 10.52 -22.20 -33.24
CA ARG A 145 11.92 -22.68 -33.01
C ARG A 145 12.37 -22.46 -31.56
N GLY A 146 12.82 -23.46 -30.81
CA GLY A 146 13.62 -24.63 -31.19
C GLY A 146 14.96 -24.54 -30.44
N THR A 147 15.36 -25.65 -29.82
CA THR A 147 16.69 -25.97 -29.23
C THR A 147 16.99 -25.62 -27.77
N ARG A 148 16.83 -26.65 -26.91
CA ARG A 148 17.76 -27.24 -25.93
C ARG A 148 18.78 -26.35 -25.18
N GLY A 149 18.55 -26.21 -23.87
CA GLY A 149 19.37 -26.86 -22.83
C GLY A 149 20.59 -26.12 -22.26
N LYS A 150 20.50 -25.65 -21.01
CA LYS A 150 21.27 -26.14 -19.83
C LYS A 150 21.03 -25.22 -18.62
N ALA A 151 20.65 -25.84 -17.51
CA ALA A 151 20.46 -25.20 -16.21
C ALA A 151 21.81 -24.94 -15.51
N ARG A 152 21.92 -23.80 -14.81
CA ARG A 152 22.76 -23.62 -13.60
C ARG A 152 22.06 -22.64 -12.64
N ARG A 153 21.99 -23.05 -11.36
CA ARG A 153 21.45 -22.29 -10.21
C ARG A 153 22.44 -21.18 -9.78
N PRO A 154 21.97 -20.14 -9.08
CA PRO A 154 22.47 -19.89 -7.70
C PRO A 154 21.31 -19.57 -6.73
N GLU A 155 21.24 -20.15 -5.54
CA GLU A 155 21.91 -19.74 -4.29
C GLU A 155 21.40 -18.40 -3.73
N LEU A 156 20.65 -18.52 -2.63
CA LEU A 156 20.21 -17.44 -1.74
C LEU A 156 21.39 -16.94 -0.89
N ILE A 157 21.53 -15.63 -0.78
CA ILE A 157 22.20 -14.97 0.36
C ILE A 157 21.33 -13.77 0.76
N LEU A 158 21.09 -13.68 2.07
CA LEU A 158 20.26 -12.72 2.80
C LEU A 158 20.51 -11.25 2.46
#